data_AF-A0A817IAE6-F1
#
_entry.id   AF-A0A817IAE6-F1
#
_cell.length_a   1.000
_cell.length_b   1.000
_cell.length_c   1.000
_cell.angle_alpha   90.00
_cell.angle_beta   90.00
_cell.angle_gamma   90.00
#
_symmetry.space_group_name_H-M   'P 1'
#
loop_
_entity.id
_entity.type
_entity.pdbx_description
1 polymer ?
#
loop_
_entity_poly.entity_id
_entity_poly.type
_entity_poly.pdbx_seq_one_letter_code
_entity_poly.pdbx_strand_id
1 'polypeptide(L)'
;MQTKDEKVSSTQRKKTATKRIIVEVIIALIIIVPAILLCIYWKKLIINRIFQAVALKPNTEGYKTWLNPPTTITRGYHLFNITNPTEIVTNPSSTTVHVKETRPYSYLLSSTKKDVQWSTDSKSISYSIHRLFTRHPTRFDPSSANDTGVFIDLVRAIFRTQYQLKPTQAFYDFAGMNTFYHRNAVEQLEGFTSDLFNTVKEKMTGPNKNKSGFIYRYNGSRSYNYTIKAGLMEKGQVLAFASENAPFSFSSQNFYGFSIYDGLTFVPMLFDKPSMNIFQPDFCRPLNVKFNRVLYMFGGIEVHEYVIKLVDLNQCKDLNDINTCPEVDKLDISQSFEFRRVISTI
;
A
#
# COMPACT_ATOMS: atom_id res chain seq x y z
N MET A 1 59.62 -77.40 -2.09
CA MET A 1 58.34 -77.47 -1.35
C MET A 1 57.90 -76.08 -0.85
N GLN A 2 58.05 -75.02 -1.66
CA GLN A 2 57.86 -73.60 -1.24
C GLN A 2 56.82 -72.82 -2.09
N THR A 3 56.19 -73.45 -3.09
CA THR A 3 55.39 -72.74 -4.11
C THR A 3 53.88 -72.69 -3.85
N LYS A 4 53.36 -73.42 -2.86
CA LYS A 4 51.91 -73.45 -2.54
C LYS A 4 51.51 -72.38 -1.52
N ASP A 5 52.30 -72.18 -0.46
CA ASP A 5 51.97 -71.22 0.60
C ASP A 5 52.11 -69.75 0.16
N GLU A 6 53.02 -69.45 -0.75
CA GLU A 6 53.21 -68.11 -1.31
C GLU A 6 52.04 -67.69 -2.23
N LYS A 7 51.46 -68.66 -2.96
CA LYS A 7 50.24 -68.45 -3.76
C LYS A 7 48.98 -68.26 -2.89
N VAL A 8 48.87 -68.98 -1.77
CA VAL A 8 47.74 -68.82 -0.84
C VAL A 8 47.80 -67.46 -0.12
N SER A 9 48.98 -67.06 0.36
CA SER A 9 49.23 -65.76 1.00
C SER A 9 48.92 -64.57 0.08
N SER A 10 49.39 -64.61 -1.18
CA SER A 10 49.12 -63.55 -2.17
C SER A 10 47.64 -63.44 -2.56
N THR A 11 46.92 -64.56 -2.60
CA THR A 11 45.48 -64.60 -2.93
C THR A 11 44.62 -64.09 -1.76
N GLN A 12 45.00 -64.40 -0.51
CA GLN A 12 44.36 -63.83 0.69
C GLN A 12 44.62 -62.33 0.82
N ARG A 13 45.85 -61.85 0.60
CA ARG A 13 46.17 -60.40 0.58
C ARG A 13 45.35 -59.64 -0.47
N LYS A 14 45.22 -60.18 -1.68
CA LYS A 14 44.38 -59.60 -2.74
C LYS A 14 42.91 -59.53 -2.34
N LYS A 15 42.33 -60.61 -1.77
CA LYS A 15 40.94 -60.61 -1.26
C LYS A 15 40.69 -59.57 -0.16
N THR A 16 41.64 -59.37 0.75
CA THR A 16 41.54 -58.37 1.82
C THR A 16 41.66 -56.94 1.29
N ALA A 17 42.49 -56.71 0.27
CA ALA A 17 42.60 -55.42 -0.41
C ALA A 17 41.32 -55.07 -1.20
N THR A 18 40.74 -56.03 -1.94
CA THR A 18 39.48 -55.83 -2.66
C THR A 18 38.31 -55.52 -1.72
N LYS A 19 38.24 -56.17 -0.55
CA LYS A 19 37.22 -55.87 0.47
C LYS A 19 37.36 -54.45 1.04
N ARG A 20 38.60 -53.96 1.25
CA ARG A 20 38.84 -52.58 1.71
C ARG A 20 38.40 -51.54 0.67
N ILE A 21 38.74 -51.76 -0.60
CA ILE A 21 38.32 -50.88 -1.70
C ILE A 21 36.78 -50.83 -1.82
N ILE A 22 36.10 -51.97 -1.66
CA ILE A 22 34.63 -52.00 -1.68
C ILE A 22 34.04 -51.16 -0.54
N VAL A 23 34.60 -51.27 0.68
CA VAL A 23 34.14 -50.47 1.84
C VAL A 23 34.39 -48.98 1.60
N GLU A 24 35.55 -48.59 1.07
CA GLU A 24 35.87 -47.20 0.74
C GLU A 24 34.94 -46.62 -0.34
N VAL A 25 34.62 -47.40 -1.37
CA VAL A 25 33.67 -47.01 -2.42
C VAL A 25 32.26 -46.85 -1.85
N ILE A 26 31.83 -47.74 -0.96
CA ILE A 26 30.52 -47.63 -0.28
C ILE A 26 30.47 -46.37 0.58
N ILE A 27 31.51 -46.08 1.35
CA ILE A 27 31.60 -44.85 2.17
C ILE A 27 31.57 -43.61 1.27
N ALA A 28 32.33 -43.61 0.17
CA ALA A 28 32.32 -42.51 -0.80
C ALA A 28 30.93 -42.30 -1.41
N LEU A 29 30.22 -43.37 -1.76
CA LEU A 29 28.83 -43.28 -2.26
C LEU A 29 27.87 -42.73 -1.21
N ILE A 30 28.01 -43.13 0.05
CA ILE A 30 27.19 -42.63 1.18
C ILE A 30 27.39 -41.13 1.42
N ILE A 31 28.55 -40.56 1.05
CA ILE A 31 28.80 -39.11 1.20
C ILE A 31 28.42 -38.35 -0.07
N ILE A 32 28.84 -38.85 -1.24
CA ILE A 32 28.69 -38.16 -2.52
C ILE A 32 27.21 -38.10 -2.93
N VAL A 33 26.46 -39.19 -2.77
CA VAL A 33 25.05 -39.22 -3.20
C VAL A 33 24.21 -38.20 -2.41
N PRO A 34 24.25 -38.16 -1.07
CA PRO A 34 23.55 -37.12 -0.31
C PRO A 34 24.07 -35.70 -0.58
N ALA A 35 25.38 -35.51 -0.80
CA ALA A 35 25.93 -34.20 -1.13
C ALA A 35 25.38 -33.68 -2.48
N ILE A 36 25.33 -34.54 -3.49
CA ILE A 36 24.74 -34.21 -4.80
C ILE A 36 23.24 -33.93 -4.65
N LEU A 37 22.50 -34.78 -3.93
CA LEU A 37 21.08 -34.57 -3.66
C LEU A 37 20.87 -33.24 -2.93
N LEU A 38 21.68 -32.92 -1.93
CA LEU A 38 21.60 -31.66 -1.21
C LEU A 38 21.85 -30.49 -2.15
N CYS A 39 22.91 -30.51 -2.98
CA CYS A 39 23.16 -29.46 -3.98
C CYS A 39 21.98 -29.25 -4.94
N ILE A 40 21.34 -30.33 -5.40
CA ILE A 40 20.18 -30.27 -6.30
C ILE A 40 18.95 -29.70 -5.59
N TYR A 41 18.66 -30.15 -4.36
CA TYR A 41 17.45 -29.78 -3.63
C TYR A 41 17.61 -28.56 -2.72
N TRP A 42 18.82 -28.05 -2.52
CA TRP A 42 19.14 -26.95 -1.60
C TRP A 42 18.27 -25.73 -1.84
N LYS A 43 18.21 -25.28 -3.10
CA LYS A 43 17.40 -24.12 -3.51
C LYS A 43 15.93 -24.33 -3.16
N LYS A 44 15.37 -25.50 -3.48
CA LYS A 44 13.97 -25.84 -3.21
C LYS A 44 13.68 -25.89 -1.71
N LEU A 45 14.58 -26.46 -0.92
CA LEU A 45 14.47 -26.52 0.54
C LEU A 45 14.46 -25.12 1.16
N ILE A 46 15.40 -24.26 0.76
CA ILE A 46 15.47 -22.87 1.25
C ILE A 46 14.19 -22.11 0.88
N ILE A 47 13.78 -22.16 -0.40
CA ILE A 47 12.57 -21.47 -0.86
C ILE A 47 11.36 -21.93 -0.06
N ASN A 48 11.20 -23.23 0.16
CA ASN A 48 10.09 -23.77 0.93
C ASN A 48 10.12 -23.28 2.40
N ARG A 49 11.30 -23.16 3.01
CA ARG A 49 11.44 -22.59 4.36
C ARG A 49 11.10 -21.10 4.39
N ILE A 50 11.54 -20.33 3.40
CA ILE A 50 11.17 -18.91 3.25
C ILE A 50 9.66 -18.79 3.13
N PHE A 51 9.04 -19.61 2.28
CA PHE A 51 7.59 -19.62 2.05
C PHE A 51 6.79 -19.94 3.32
N GLN A 52 7.27 -20.88 4.13
CA GLN A 52 6.68 -21.16 5.44
C GLN A 52 6.82 -19.96 6.40
N ALA A 53 7.98 -19.28 6.40
CA ALA A 53 8.21 -18.12 7.25
C ALA A 53 7.38 -16.90 6.86
N VAL A 54 7.21 -16.62 5.56
CA VAL A 54 6.49 -15.44 5.04
C VAL A 54 4.98 -15.65 4.83
N ALA A 55 4.48 -16.85 5.10
CA ALA A 55 3.05 -17.18 5.00
C ALA A 55 2.24 -16.32 5.98
N LEU A 56 1.05 -15.87 5.58
CA LEU A 56 0.07 -15.33 6.53
C LEU A 56 -0.60 -16.51 7.22
N LYS A 57 -0.02 -16.97 8.33
CA LYS A 57 -0.61 -17.98 9.20
C LYS A 57 -0.29 -17.63 10.64
N PRO A 58 -1.18 -17.95 11.61
CA PRO A 58 -0.84 -17.76 13.02
C PRO A 58 0.51 -18.39 13.36
N ASN A 59 1.29 -17.70 14.20
CA ASN A 59 2.64 -18.09 14.65
C ASN A 59 3.79 -18.01 13.63
N THR A 60 3.57 -17.54 12.40
CA THR A 60 4.68 -17.26 11.46
C THR A 60 5.25 -15.86 11.66
N GLU A 61 6.53 -15.67 11.30
CA GLU A 61 7.16 -14.34 11.30
C GLU A 61 6.51 -13.38 10.30
N GLY A 62 6.07 -13.90 9.14
CA GLY A 62 5.31 -13.15 8.16
C GLY A 62 4.01 -12.59 8.72
N TYR A 63 3.29 -13.37 9.54
CA TYR A 63 2.06 -12.91 10.18
C TYR A 63 2.33 -11.86 11.27
N LYS A 64 3.36 -12.06 12.11
CA LYS A 64 3.76 -11.06 13.14
C LYS A 64 4.14 -9.72 12.50
N THR A 65 4.95 -9.76 11.45
CA THR A 65 5.38 -8.59 10.68
C THR A 65 4.21 -7.93 9.95
N TRP A 66 3.30 -8.73 9.38
CA TRP A 66 2.11 -8.20 8.73
C TRP A 66 1.16 -7.51 9.72
N LEU A 67 0.96 -8.09 10.91
CA LEU A 67 0.10 -7.55 11.96
C LEU A 67 0.65 -6.22 12.50
N ASN A 68 1.95 -6.21 12.81
CA ASN A 68 2.69 -5.07 13.33
C ASN A 68 3.95 -4.82 12.49
N PRO A 69 3.85 -4.07 11.38
CA PRO A 69 5.00 -3.80 10.54
C PRO A 69 6.06 -3.01 11.33
N PRO A 70 7.34 -3.42 11.31
CA PRO A 70 8.40 -2.80 12.11
C PRO A 70 8.82 -1.42 11.59
N THR A 71 8.33 -1.02 10.42
CA THR A 71 8.72 0.22 9.76
C THR A 71 7.70 1.33 9.99
N THR A 72 8.15 2.43 10.58
CA THR A 72 7.40 3.69 10.60
C THR A 72 7.65 4.46 9.31
N ILE A 73 6.59 4.83 8.60
CA ILE A 73 6.70 5.60 7.37
C ILE A 73 6.84 7.08 7.74
N THR A 74 7.89 7.75 7.27
CA THR A 74 7.97 9.21 7.37
C THR A 74 7.27 9.83 6.18
N ARG A 75 6.36 10.78 6.42
CA ARG A 75 5.63 11.51 5.38
C ARG A 75 5.84 13.01 5.56
N GLY A 76 6.40 13.67 4.54
CA GLY A 76 6.51 15.13 4.48
C GLY A 76 5.33 15.71 3.70
N TYR A 77 4.61 16.66 4.30
CA TYR A 77 3.56 17.40 3.62
C TYR A 77 4.08 18.75 3.14
N HIS A 78 3.89 19.03 1.86
CA HIS A 78 4.19 20.32 1.25
C HIS A 78 2.86 21.00 0.94
N LEU A 79 2.69 22.22 1.42
CA LEU A 79 1.50 23.03 1.16
C LEU A 79 1.85 24.13 0.16
N PHE A 80 0.86 24.53 -0.62
CA PHE A 80 1.01 25.61 -1.59
C PHE A 80 0.26 26.84 -1.09
N ASN A 81 1.01 27.86 -0.70
CA ASN A 81 0.50 29.16 -0.28
C ASN A 81 0.17 30.01 -1.52
N ILE A 82 -1.03 30.57 -1.60
CA ILE A 82 -1.43 31.44 -2.71
C ILE A 82 -0.93 32.86 -2.48
N THR A 83 -0.22 33.42 -3.46
CA THR A 83 0.46 34.72 -3.35
C THR A 83 -0.32 35.88 -3.98
N ASN A 84 -1.25 35.61 -4.88
CA ASN A 84 -2.06 36.63 -5.56
C ASN A 84 -3.60 36.43 -5.42
N PRO A 85 -4.15 36.22 -4.20
CA PRO A 85 -5.57 35.94 -4.02
C PRO A 85 -6.49 37.07 -4.54
N THR A 86 -6.10 38.33 -4.37
CA THR A 86 -6.91 39.48 -4.79
C THR A 86 -7.06 39.56 -6.31
N GLU A 87 -5.99 39.28 -7.05
CA GLU A 87 -6.00 39.28 -8.53
C GLU A 87 -6.93 38.17 -9.05
N ILE A 88 -6.88 36.99 -8.42
CA ILE A 88 -7.74 35.85 -8.79
C ILE A 88 -9.22 36.19 -8.60
N VAL A 89 -9.58 36.87 -7.50
CA VAL A 89 -10.97 37.29 -7.26
C VAL A 89 -11.39 38.39 -8.23
N THR A 90 -10.52 39.34 -8.51
CA THR A 90 -10.85 40.53 -9.33
C THR A 90 -10.95 40.19 -10.81
N ASN A 91 -10.10 39.30 -11.33
CA ASN A 91 -10.08 38.93 -12.74
C ASN A 91 -9.85 37.41 -12.92
N PRO A 92 -10.84 36.59 -12.55
CA PRO A 92 -10.68 35.13 -12.50
C PRO A 92 -10.42 34.49 -13.87
N SER A 93 -10.92 35.09 -14.96
CA SER A 93 -10.81 34.51 -16.30
C SER A 93 -9.45 34.71 -16.97
N SER A 94 -8.62 35.65 -16.50
CA SER A 94 -7.31 35.93 -17.10
C SER A 94 -6.13 35.87 -16.13
N THR A 95 -6.40 35.74 -14.82
CA THR A 95 -5.34 35.64 -13.81
C THR A 95 -4.80 34.23 -13.69
N THR A 96 -3.48 34.09 -13.75
CA THR A 96 -2.79 32.84 -13.41
C THR A 96 -2.59 32.75 -11.89
N VAL A 97 -2.91 31.60 -11.29
CA VAL A 97 -2.74 31.38 -9.84
C VAL A 97 -1.25 31.22 -9.52
N HIS A 98 -0.70 32.10 -8.70
CA HIS A 98 0.68 32.02 -8.23
C HIS A 98 0.74 31.38 -6.85
N VAL A 99 1.50 30.28 -6.75
CA VAL A 99 1.71 29.57 -5.50
C VAL A 99 3.17 29.57 -5.08
N LYS A 100 3.41 29.60 -3.77
CA LYS A 100 4.70 29.38 -3.15
C LYS A 100 4.63 28.14 -2.27
N GLU A 101 5.49 27.16 -2.56
CA GLU A 101 5.60 25.94 -1.77
C GLU A 101 6.14 26.25 -0.36
N THR A 102 5.55 25.63 0.66
CA THR A 102 6.05 25.69 2.03
C THR A 102 7.19 24.70 2.24
N ARG A 103 7.91 24.84 3.36
CA ARG A 103 8.77 23.75 3.85
C ARG A 103 7.95 22.46 4.11
N PRO A 104 8.58 21.28 4.11
CA PRO A 104 7.92 20.02 4.46
C PRO A 104 7.55 19.94 5.94
N TYR A 105 6.29 19.64 6.23
CA TYR A 105 5.84 19.27 7.57
C TYR A 105 5.94 17.75 7.74
N SER A 106 6.93 17.28 8.51
CA SER A 106 7.26 15.85 8.62
C SER A 106 6.47 15.15 9.73
N TYR A 107 5.77 14.07 9.37
CA TYR A 107 5.03 13.21 10.30
C TYR A 107 5.51 11.76 10.21
N LEU A 108 5.42 11.05 11.33
CA LEU A 108 5.50 9.59 11.39
C LEU A 108 4.09 9.03 11.24
N LEU A 109 3.93 8.13 10.27
CA LEU A 109 2.74 7.33 10.05
C LEU A 109 3.01 5.92 10.59
N SER A 110 2.33 5.58 11.68
CA SER A 110 2.22 4.21 12.18
C SER A 110 0.90 3.60 11.70
N SER A 111 0.94 2.35 11.25
CA SER A 111 -0.24 1.61 10.79
C SER A 111 -0.29 0.27 11.49
N THR A 112 -1.33 0.04 12.29
CA THR A 112 -1.55 -1.22 13.01
C THR A 112 -2.82 -1.89 12.50
N LYS A 113 -2.77 -3.21 12.31
CA LYS A 113 -3.94 -4.00 11.94
C LYS A 113 -4.63 -4.49 13.22
N LYS A 114 -5.95 -4.28 13.32
CA LYS A 114 -6.79 -4.66 14.46
C LYS A 114 -7.99 -5.48 13.98
N ASP A 115 -8.74 -6.01 14.94
CA ASP A 115 -10.00 -6.72 14.71
C ASP A 115 -9.85 -7.85 13.67
N VAL A 116 -8.73 -8.58 13.78
CA VAL A 116 -8.34 -9.62 12.82
C VAL A 116 -9.20 -10.86 13.00
N GLN A 117 -9.89 -11.25 11.94
CA GLN A 117 -10.78 -12.41 11.91
C GLN A 117 -10.48 -13.28 10.70
N TRP A 118 -10.38 -14.59 10.93
CA TRP A 118 -10.19 -15.58 9.88
C TRP A 118 -11.54 -16.07 9.36
N SER A 119 -11.62 -16.36 8.07
CA SER A 119 -12.76 -17.10 7.52
C SER A 119 -12.81 -18.52 8.08
N THR A 120 -14.00 -19.13 8.08
CA THR A 120 -14.21 -20.51 8.53
C THR A 120 -13.31 -21.52 7.81
N ASP A 121 -13.01 -21.28 6.54
CA ASP A 121 -12.13 -22.13 5.73
C ASP A 121 -10.64 -21.74 5.82
N SER A 122 -10.30 -20.73 6.62
CA SER A 122 -8.93 -20.20 6.81
C SER A 122 -8.24 -19.73 5.51
N LYS A 123 -8.99 -19.42 4.46
CA LYS A 123 -8.45 -18.94 3.17
C LYS A 123 -8.40 -17.42 3.08
N SER A 124 -9.22 -16.71 3.86
CA SER A 124 -9.25 -15.25 3.89
C SER A 124 -9.18 -14.71 5.31
N ILE A 125 -8.80 -13.44 5.40
CA ILE A 125 -8.60 -12.72 6.64
C ILE A 125 -9.20 -11.33 6.51
N SER A 126 -10.07 -10.98 7.46
CA SER A 126 -10.68 -9.67 7.60
C SER A 126 -9.98 -8.90 8.72
N TYR A 127 -9.73 -7.61 8.51
CA TYR A 127 -9.05 -6.76 9.49
C TYR A 127 -9.31 -5.28 9.24
N SER A 128 -9.11 -4.48 10.29
CA SER A 128 -9.20 -3.02 10.23
C SER A 128 -7.80 -2.39 10.33
N ILE A 129 -7.52 -1.37 9.53
CA ILE A 129 -6.29 -0.59 9.61
C ILE A 129 -6.55 0.66 10.45
N HIS A 130 -5.78 0.81 11.53
CA HIS A 130 -5.71 2.03 12.32
C HIS A 130 -4.43 2.78 11.95
N ARG A 131 -4.58 4.04 11.54
CA ARG A 131 -3.46 4.92 11.24
C ARG A 131 -3.26 5.91 12.41
N LEU A 132 -2.00 6.20 12.70
CA LEU A 132 -1.63 7.23 13.66
C LEU A 132 -0.55 8.11 13.04
N PHE A 133 -0.87 9.39 12.92
CA PHE A 133 0.00 10.47 12.50
C PHE A 133 0.50 11.22 13.73
N THR A 134 1.82 11.22 13.91
CA THR A 134 2.52 11.98 14.96
C THR A 134 3.56 12.86 14.32
N ARG A 135 3.77 14.08 14.82
CA ARG A 135 4.84 14.95 14.34
C ARG A 135 6.18 14.24 14.50
N HIS A 136 7.04 14.30 13.47
CA HIS A 136 8.32 13.61 13.51
C HIS A 136 9.25 14.27 14.55
N PRO A 137 9.85 13.52 15.49
CA PRO A 137 10.55 14.10 16.64
C PRO A 137 11.71 15.03 16.28
N THR A 138 12.46 14.72 15.23
CA THR A 138 13.64 15.51 14.81
C THR A 138 13.51 16.24 13.47
N ARG A 139 12.51 15.92 12.65
CA ARG A 139 12.32 16.48 11.29
C ARG A 139 11.12 17.41 11.21
N PHE A 140 10.31 17.49 12.26
CA PHE A 140 9.28 18.50 12.39
C PHE A 140 9.88 19.70 13.13
N ASP A 141 10.07 20.80 12.41
CA ASP A 141 10.57 22.05 12.98
C ASP A 141 9.50 22.69 13.88
N PRO A 142 9.73 22.87 15.19
CA PRO A 142 8.74 23.49 16.08
C PRO A 142 8.32 24.90 15.66
N SER A 143 9.20 25.66 15.00
CA SER A 143 8.88 27.01 14.52
C SER A 143 7.80 26.99 13.42
N SER A 144 7.70 25.88 12.68
CA SER A 144 6.70 25.69 11.63
C SER A 144 5.26 25.63 12.16
N ALA A 145 5.08 25.46 13.47
CA ALA A 145 3.76 25.54 14.12
C ALA A 145 3.09 26.90 13.93
N ASN A 146 3.84 27.96 13.60
CA ASN A 146 3.33 29.30 13.34
C ASN A 146 3.34 29.68 11.85
N ASP A 147 3.69 28.77 10.95
CA ASP A 147 3.69 29.05 9.51
C ASP A 147 2.24 29.36 9.06
N THR A 148 2.04 30.46 8.35
CA THR A 148 0.73 30.88 7.81
C THR A 148 0.74 30.96 6.30
N GLY A 149 -0.45 30.85 5.71
CA GLY A 149 -0.65 30.99 4.28
C GLY A 149 -2.11 31.26 3.92
N VAL A 150 -2.33 31.53 2.64
CA VAL A 150 -3.64 31.71 2.02
C VAL A 150 -4.07 30.42 1.34
N PHE A 151 -5.20 29.88 1.78
CA PHE A 151 -5.75 28.59 1.34
C PHE A 151 -7.19 28.72 0.84
N ILE A 152 -7.64 27.74 0.05
CA ILE A 152 -8.95 27.72 -0.62
C ILE A 152 -9.99 26.91 0.16
N ASP A 153 -10.35 27.37 1.36
CA ASP A 153 -11.27 26.63 2.24
C ASP A 153 -12.69 26.51 1.65
N LEU A 154 -13.15 27.50 0.86
CA LEU A 154 -14.49 27.49 0.26
C LEU A 154 -14.66 26.34 -0.74
N VAL A 155 -13.69 26.14 -1.63
CA VAL A 155 -13.70 25.03 -2.59
C VAL A 155 -13.72 23.69 -1.86
N ARG A 156 -12.92 23.57 -0.80
CA ARG A 156 -12.91 22.39 0.06
C ARG A 156 -14.27 22.14 0.72
N ALA A 157 -14.98 23.18 1.14
CA ALA A 157 -16.32 23.06 1.70
C ALA A 157 -17.33 22.62 0.63
N ILE A 158 -17.29 23.23 -0.56
CA ILE A 158 -18.16 22.92 -1.70
C ILE A 158 -18.06 21.45 -2.10
N PHE A 159 -16.86 20.90 -2.26
CA PHE A 159 -16.65 19.50 -2.63
C PHE A 159 -17.14 18.50 -1.58
N ARG A 160 -17.34 18.95 -0.35
CA ARG A 160 -17.95 18.15 0.71
C ARG A 160 -19.46 18.29 0.76
N THR A 161 -20.11 19.03 -0.13
CA THR A 161 -21.58 19.18 -0.16
C THR A 161 -22.17 18.49 -1.37
N GLN A 162 -23.49 18.35 -1.42
CA GLN A 162 -24.21 17.86 -2.61
C GLN A 162 -23.99 18.70 -3.88
N TYR A 163 -23.49 19.94 -3.75
CA TYR A 163 -23.37 20.87 -4.86
C TYR A 163 -22.09 20.67 -5.69
N GLN A 164 -20.99 20.24 -5.06
CA GLN A 164 -19.72 19.88 -5.71
C GLN A 164 -19.29 20.85 -6.83
N LEU A 165 -19.10 20.38 -8.06
CA LEU A 165 -18.69 21.20 -9.21
C LEU A 165 -19.78 22.18 -9.70
N LYS A 166 -20.99 22.15 -9.14
CA LYS A 166 -22.13 22.99 -9.52
C LYS A 166 -22.76 23.70 -8.31
N PRO A 167 -21.99 24.53 -7.57
CA PRO A 167 -22.54 25.36 -6.50
C PRO A 167 -23.54 26.38 -7.06
N THR A 168 -24.68 26.52 -6.39
CA THR A 168 -25.70 27.54 -6.73
C THR A 168 -25.32 28.88 -6.13
N GLN A 169 -25.87 29.99 -6.65
CA GLN A 169 -25.68 31.32 -6.05
C GLN A 169 -26.10 31.34 -4.57
N ALA A 170 -27.23 30.69 -4.26
CA ALA A 170 -27.71 30.53 -2.89
C ALA A 170 -26.71 29.83 -1.95
N PHE A 171 -25.87 28.91 -2.46
CA PHE A 171 -24.81 28.31 -1.64
C PHE A 171 -23.75 29.36 -1.27
N TYR A 172 -23.34 30.20 -2.22
CA TYR A 172 -22.35 31.25 -1.97
C TYR A 172 -22.88 32.32 -1.00
N ASP A 173 -24.14 32.72 -1.18
CA ASP A 173 -24.81 33.66 -0.28
C ASP A 173 -24.91 33.09 1.15
N PHE A 174 -25.14 31.78 1.28
CA PHE A 174 -25.22 31.06 2.55
C PHE A 174 -23.87 30.80 3.22
N ALA A 175 -22.88 30.30 2.47
CA ALA A 175 -21.58 29.88 2.98
C ALA A 175 -20.63 31.05 3.27
N GLY A 176 -20.94 32.22 2.69
CA GLY A 176 -20.04 33.36 2.63
C GLY A 176 -19.17 33.33 1.37
N MET A 177 -18.93 34.50 0.80
CA MET A 177 -18.27 34.65 -0.51
C MET A 177 -16.73 34.61 -0.47
N ASN A 178 -16.12 34.54 0.72
CA ASN A 178 -14.67 34.53 0.83
C ASN A 178 -14.13 33.17 0.32
N THR A 179 -13.47 33.19 -0.83
CA THR A 179 -12.82 32.00 -1.42
C THR A 179 -11.50 31.66 -0.73
N PHE A 180 -10.76 32.69 -0.36
CA PHE A 180 -9.40 32.60 0.17
C PHE A 180 -9.36 32.98 1.65
N TYR A 181 -8.66 32.18 2.45
CA TYR A 181 -8.55 32.39 3.89
C TYR A 181 -7.09 32.38 4.32
N HIS A 182 -6.69 33.37 5.11
CA HIS A 182 -5.41 33.36 5.79
C HIS A 182 -5.49 32.46 7.02
N ARG A 183 -4.72 31.37 7.03
CA ARG A 183 -4.75 30.32 8.05
C ARG A 183 -3.36 29.83 8.40
N ASN A 184 -3.27 29.15 9.54
CA ASN A 184 -2.10 28.38 9.90
C ASN A 184 -1.97 27.14 9.01
N ALA A 185 -0.77 26.88 8.51
CA ALA A 185 -0.47 25.79 7.60
C ALA A 185 -0.54 24.41 8.27
N VAL A 186 -0.09 24.30 9.52
CA VAL A 186 -0.17 23.05 10.30
C VAL A 186 -1.63 22.71 10.63
N GLU A 187 -2.45 23.70 10.96
CA GLU A 187 -3.88 23.49 11.20
C GLU A 187 -4.63 23.00 9.95
N GLN A 188 -4.23 23.42 8.74
CA GLN A 188 -4.78 22.89 7.49
C GLN A 188 -4.54 21.38 7.34
N LEU A 189 -3.47 20.85 7.94
CA LEU A 189 -3.20 19.42 8.02
C LEU A 189 -3.97 18.78 9.17
N GLU A 190 -3.71 19.24 10.40
CA GLU A 190 -4.12 18.58 11.65
C GLU A 190 -5.57 18.82 12.05
N GLY A 191 -6.21 19.86 11.51
CA GLY A 191 -7.61 20.19 11.76
C GLY A 191 -7.81 21.59 12.34
N PHE A 192 -8.69 22.37 11.72
CA PHE A 192 -9.18 23.65 12.22
C PHE A 192 -10.72 23.69 12.20
N THR A 193 -11.28 24.62 12.96
CA THR A 193 -12.70 25.00 12.88
C THR A 193 -12.83 26.36 12.22
N SER A 194 -13.90 26.58 11.46
CA SER A 194 -14.22 27.90 10.92
C SER A 194 -15.73 28.10 10.82
N ASP A 195 -16.15 29.36 10.75
CA ASP A 195 -17.56 29.71 10.55
C ASP A 195 -18.11 29.10 9.26
N LEU A 196 -17.31 29.10 8.18
CA LEU A 196 -17.64 28.42 6.92
C LEU A 196 -18.01 26.94 7.16
N PHE A 197 -17.12 26.16 7.80
CA PHE A 197 -17.37 24.73 8.05
C PHE A 197 -18.50 24.48 9.05
N ASN A 198 -18.74 25.42 9.98
CA ASN A 198 -19.89 25.37 10.88
C ASN A 198 -21.21 25.59 10.13
N THR A 199 -21.25 26.62 9.27
CA THR A 199 -22.43 27.01 8.49
C THR A 199 -22.84 25.90 7.51
N VAL A 200 -21.90 25.36 6.74
CA VAL A 200 -22.25 24.36 5.72
C VAL A 200 -22.32 22.92 6.24
N LYS A 201 -22.05 22.69 7.53
CA LYS A 201 -21.96 21.35 8.15
C LYS A 201 -23.15 20.45 7.83
N GLU A 202 -24.36 20.97 7.94
CA GLU A 202 -25.60 20.21 7.73
C GLU A 202 -25.87 19.86 6.26
N LYS A 203 -25.15 20.50 5.32
CA LYS A 203 -25.20 20.20 3.89
C LYS A 203 -24.03 19.32 3.42
N MET A 204 -23.10 18.99 4.31
CA MET A 204 -21.94 18.19 3.96
C MET A 204 -22.26 16.68 3.88
N THR A 205 -21.48 15.95 3.09
CA THR A 205 -21.48 14.49 2.99
C THR A 205 -20.40 13.91 3.92
N GLY A 206 -20.68 12.70 4.43
CA GLY A 206 -19.79 11.98 5.33
C GLY A 206 -19.91 12.42 6.80
N PRO A 207 -18.93 12.11 7.65
CA PRO A 207 -18.94 12.57 9.03
C PRO A 207 -18.85 14.09 9.08
N ASN A 208 -19.98 14.72 9.38
CA ASN A 208 -20.14 16.17 9.43
C ASN A 208 -19.67 16.71 10.78
N LYS A 209 -18.35 16.82 10.93
CA LYS A 209 -17.71 17.51 12.07
C LYS A 209 -17.47 18.98 11.71
N ASN A 210 -17.50 19.84 12.72
CA ASN A 210 -17.10 21.26 12.62
C ASN A 210 -15.60 21.45 12.29
N LYS A 211 -14.80 20.38 12.34
CA LYS A 211 -13.37 20.38 12.01
C LYS A 211 -13.11 19.99 10.55
N SER A 212 -12.12 20.64 9.95
CA SER A 212 -11.61 20.36 8.60
C SER A 212 -10.08 20.33 8.61
N GLY A 213 -9.46 19.42 7.87
CA GLY A 213 -8.00 19.23 7.84
C GLY A 213 -7.61 18.07 6.92
N PHE A 214 -6.45 18.08 6.28
CA PHE A 214 -6.09 17.03 5.32
C PHE A 214 -5.86 15.66 5.99
N ILE A 215 -5.38 15.65 7.23
CA ILE A 215 -5.03 14.41 7.94
C ILE A 215 -5.75 14.22 9.28
N TYR A 216 -6.56 15.19 9.72
CA TYR A 216 -7.19 15.16 11.05
C TYR A 216 -8.05 13.91 11.31
N ARG A 217 -8.61 13.29 10.26
CA ARG A 217 -9.51 12.14 10.38
C ARG A 217 -8.81 10.81 10.58
N TYR A 218 -7.50 10.76 10.37
CA TYR A 218 -6.80 9.48 10.45
C TYR A 218 -6.52 9.07 11.90
N ASN A 219 -6.23 10.02 12.78
CA ASN A 219 -5.82 9.70 14.15
C ASN A 219 -6.94 9.06 14.96
N GLY A 220 -6.71 7.81 15.38
CA GLY A 220 -7.63 7.08 16.26
C GLY A 220 -8.90 6.58 15.57
N SER A 221 -9.01 6.68 14.24
CA SER A 221 -10.14 6.12 13.50
C SER A 221 -9.83 4.72 12.98
N ARG A 222 -10.86 3.88 12.89
CA ARG A 222 -10.84 2.70 12.00
C ARG A 222 -10.87 3.25 10.58
N SER A 223 -9.70 3.29 9.94
CA SER A 223 -9.59 3.97 8.65
C SER A 223 -10.20 3.11 7.54
N TYR A 224 -9.86 1.82 7.52
CA TYR A 224 -10.22 0.90 6.43
C TYR A 224 -10.42 -0.52 6.93
N ASN A 225 -11.49 -1.16 6.46
CA ASN A 225 -11.79 -2.56 6.68
C ASN A 225 -11.48 -3.32 5.40
N TYR A 226 -10.59 -4.31 5.49
CA TYR A 226 -10.17 -5.14 4.37
C TYR A 226 -10.56 -6.59 4.64
N THR A 227 -10.89 -7.31 3.57
CA THR A 227 -10.83 -8.76 3.52
C THR A 227 -9.88 -9.16 2.40
N ILE A 228 -8.82 -9.90 2.73
CA ILE A 228 -7.82 -10.35 1.75
C ILE A 228 -7.70 -11.87 1.75
N LYS A 229 -7.21 -12.45 0.65
CA LYS A 229 -6.77 -13.85 0.63
C LYS A 229 -5.45 -14.01 1.40
N ALA A 230 -5.35 -15.11 2.15
CA ALA A 230 -4.19 -15.45 2.97
C ALA A 230 -3.31 -16.55 2.36
N GLY A 231 -3.80 -17.25 1.33
CA GLY A 231 -3.04 -18.29 0.62
C GLY A 231 -1.74 -17.76 0.05
N LEU A 232 -0.65 -18.54 0.11
CA LEU A 232 0.71 -18.07 -0.20
C LEU A 232 0.84 -17.38 -1.58
N MET A 233 0.23 -17.97 -2.61
CA MET A 233 0.28 -17.48 -4.00
C MET A 233 -0.79 -16.44 -4.34
N GLU A 234 -1.73 -16.20 -3.42
CA GLU A 234 -2.82 -15.23 -3.57
C GLU A 234 -2.78 -14.16 -2.46
N LYS A 235 -1.69 -14.17 -1.68
CA LYS A 235 -1.52 -13.37 -0.47
C LYS A 235 -1.66 -11.89 -0.81
N GLY A 236 -2.54 -11.21 -0.07
CA GLY A 236 -2.77 -9.77 -0.25
C GLY A 236 -3.81 -9.43 -1.31
N GLN A 237 -4.33 -10.41 -2.07
CA GLN A 237 -5.43 -10.16 -3.00
C GLN A 237 -6.69 -9.73 -2.24
N VAL A 238 -7.26 -8.59 -2.60
CA VAL A 238 -8.41 -7.99 -1.93
C VAL A 238 -9.71 -8.62 -2.44
N LEU A 239 -10.54 -9.07 -1.50
CA LEU A 239 -11.88 -9.61 -1.74
C LEU A 239 -12.97 -8.59 -1.45
N ALA A 240 -12.77 -7.79 -0.40
CA ALA A 240 -13.70 -6.77 0.04
C ALA A 240 -12.96 -5.61 0.70
N PHE A 241 -13.55 -4.42 0.61
CA PHE A 241 -13.09 -3.20 1.25
C PHE A 241 -14.28 -2.36 1.69
N ALA A 242 -14.16 -1.75 2.85
CA ALA A 242 -15.06 -0.68 3.30
C ALA A 242 -14.27 0.39 4.05
N SER A 243 -14.66 1.64 3.90
CA SER A 243 -14.08 2.77 4.64
C SER A 243 -15.12 3.39 5.57
N GLU A 244 -14.72 3.74 6.79
CA GLU A 244 -15.56 4.57 7.68
C GLU A 244 -15.40 6.06 7.37
N ASN A 245 -14.29 6.44 6.75
CA ASN A 245 -13.92 7.83 6.45
C ASN A 245 -14.35 8.29 5.05
N ALA A 246 -14.61 7.34 4.15
CA ALA A 246 -15.00 7.56 2.76
C ALA A 246 -16.24 6.70 2.44
N PRO A 247 -17.25 7.23 1.74
CA PRO A 247 -18.44 6.51 1.31
C PRO A 247 -18.19 5.54 0.15
N PHE A 248 -17.15 4.72 0.26
CA PHE A 248 -16.78 3.74 -0.75
C PHE A 248 -16.58 2.36 -0.12
N SER A 249 -17.24 1.37 -0.69
CA SER A 249 -17.10 -0.03 -0.31
C SER A 249 -17.41 -0.97 -1.47
N PHE A 250 -16.75 -2.11 -1.50
CA PHE A 250 -17.11 -3.23 -2.35
C PHE A 250 -16.95 -4.54 -1.57
N SER A 251 -17.81 -5.51 -1.86
CA SER A 251 -17.84 -6.81 -1.16
C SER A 251 -17.74 -7.99 -2.11
N SER A 252 -17.25 -7.76 -3.33
CA SER A 252 -17.09 -8.79 -4.37
C SER A 252 -15.67 -8.81 -4.91
N GLN A 253 -15.08 -10.01 -5.00
CA GLN A 253 -13.76 -10.22 -5.61
C GLN A 253 -13.73 -9.80 -7.08
N ASN A 254 -14.87 -9.86 -7.77
CA ASN A 254 -14.99 -9.52 -9.20
C ASN A 254 -15.50 -8.10 -9.41
N PHE A 255 -15.45 -7.24 -8.38
CA PHE A 255 -15.87 -5.84 -8.50
C PHE A 255 -15.07 -5.09 -9.58
N TYR A 256 -13.76 -5.31 -9.59
CA TYR A 256 -12.92 -4.99 -10.74
C TYR A 256 -12.74 -6.31 -11.50
N GLY A 257 -12.89 -6.33 -12.82
CA GLY A 257 -12.77 -7.54 -13.64
C GLY A 257 -11.39 -8.23 -13.61
N PHE A 258 -10.50 -7.76 -12.75
CA PHE A 258 -9.12 -8.21 -12.55
C PHE A 258 -8.78 -8.27 -11.06
N SER A 259 -7.73 -9.03 -10.75
CA SER A 259 -7.23 -9.14 -9.38
C SER A 259 -6.56 -7.84 -8.91
N ILE A 260 -6.91 -7.41 -7.70
CA ILE A 260 -6.32 -6.26 -6.99
C ILE A 260 -5.70 -6.70 -5.67
N TYR A 261 -4.63 -6.04 -5.26
CA TYR A 261 -3.87 -6.34 -4.04
C TYR A 261 -3.90 -5.16 -3.06
N ASP A 262 -3.70 -5.41 -1.77
CA ASP A 262 -3.76 -4.38 -0.72
C ASP A 262 -2.61 -3.34 -0.79
N GLY A 263 -1.59 -3.59 -1.62
CA GLY A 263 -0.41 -2.74 -1.76
C GLY A 263 0.53 -2.75 -0.54
N LEU A 264 0.24 -3.59 0.46
CA LEU A 264 1.00 -3.72 1.70
C LEU A 264 1.61 -5.12 1.84
N THR A 265 0.99 -6.10 1.20
CA THR A 265 1.37 -7.50 1.25
C THR A 265 1.50 -8.04 -0.17
N PHE A 266 2.64 -8.65 -0.45
CA PHE A 266 2.93 -9.19 -1.78
C PHE A 266 3.19 -10.69 -1.73
N VAL A 267 2.77 -11.37 -2.80
CA VAL A 267 3.12 -12.77 -3.03
C VAL A 267 4.65 -12.91 -3.09
N PRO A 268 5.21 -14.02 -2.59
CA PRO A 268 6.64 -14.27 -2.78
C PRO A 268 6.94 -14.41 -4.27
N MET A 269 8.21 -14.19 -4.65
CA MET A 269 8.66 -14.29 -6.04
C MET A 269 7.96 -13.34 -7.01
N LEU A 270 7.83 -12.07 -6.63
CA LEU A 270 7.20 -11.06 -7.46
C LEU A 270 7.95 -10.77 -8.77
N PHE A 271 9.19 -11.23 -8.91
CA PHE A 271 10.04 -11.07 -10.10
C PHE A 271 9.35 -11.50 -11.40
N ASP A 272 8.45 -12.48 -11.33
CA ASP A 272 7.73 -12.99 -12.50
C ASP A 272 6.51 -12.12 -12.89
N LYS A 273 6.25 -11.02 -12.17
CA LYS A 273 5.10 -10.12 -12.42
C LYS A 273 5.57 -8.76 -12.95
N PRO A 274 5.44 -8.50 -14.27
CA PRO A 274 5.82 -7.22 -14.86
C PRO A 274 4.88 -6.08 -14.47
N SER A 275 3.66 -6.40 -14.03
CA SER A 275 2.69 -5.43 -13.52
C SER A 275 1.78 -6.04 -12.48
N MET A 276 1.22 -5.20 -11.62
CA MET A 276 0.25 -5.58 -10.60
C MET A 276 -0.71 -4.43 -10.33
N ASN A 277 -1.90 -4.76 -9.81
CA ASN A 277 -2.92 -3.77 -9.50
C ASN A 277 -3.04 -3.67 -7.98
N ILE A 278 -2.78 -2.50 -7.43
CA ILE A 278 -2.87 -2.25 -5.99
C ILE A 278 -4.08 -1.36 -5.72
N PHE A 279 -4.91 -1.72 -4.77
CA PHE A 279 -6.03 -0.91 -4.34
C PHE A 279 -5.53 0.17 -3.38
N GLN A 280 -5.71 1.45 -3.75
CA GLN A 280 -5.35 2.58 -2.90
C GLN A 280 -6.60 3.20 -2.27
N PRO A 281 -6.85 3.02 -0.96
CA PRO A 281 -8.02 3.58 -0.28
C PRO A 281 -8.18 5.08 -0.42
N ASP A 282 -7.06 5.82 -0.42
CA ASP A 282 -7.08 7.28 -0.53
C ASP A 282 -7.56 7.76 -1.92
N PHE A 283 -7.58 6.88 -2.94
CA PHE A 283 -8.12 7.15 -4.27
C PHE A 283 -9.41 6.37 -4.60
N CYS A 284 -9.85 5.50 -3.70
CA CYS A 284 -10.99 4.58 -3.87
C CYS A 284 -10.99 3.79 -5.19
N ARG A 285 -9.81 3.44 -5.70
CA ARG A 285 -9.66 2.69 -6.95
C ARG A 285 -8.33 1.93 -7.02
N PRO A 286 -8.22 0.94 -7.92
CA PRO A 286 -6.95 0.32 -8.22
C PRO A 286 -6.02 1.28 -8.96
N LEU A 287 -4.75 1.19 -8.62
CA LEU A 287 -3.63 1.75 -9.34
C LEU A 287 -2.85 0.62 -10.01
N ASN A 288 -2.43 0.82 -11.25
CA ASN A 288 -1.53 -0.11 -11.90
C ASN A 288 -0.09 0.25 -11.51
N VAL A 289 0.69 -0.74 -11.08
CA VAL A 289 2.13 -0.61 -10.86
C VAL A 289 2.87 -1.48 -11.86
N LYS A 290 3.87 -0.92 -12.53
CA LYS A 290 4.69 -1.62 -13.52
C LYS A 290 6.14 -1.67 -13.08
N PHE A 291 6.78 -2.81 -13.34
CA PHE A 291 8.21 -2.96 -13.15
C PHE A 291 8.94 -1.90 -13.98
N ASN A 292 9.93 -1.26 -13.35
CA ASN A 292 10.77 -0.26 -14.00
C ASN A 292 12.21 -0.78 -14.15
N ARG A 293 12.85 -1.14 -13.03
CA ARG A 293 14.25 -1.61 -13.02
C ARG A 293 14.59 -2.38 -11.75
N VAL A 294 15.73 -3.06 -11.80
CA VAL A 294 16.37 -3.66 -10.64
C VAL A 294 17.30 -2.64 -9.97
N LEU A 295 17.28 -2.62 -8.65
CA LEU A 295 18.15 -1.82 -7.79
C LEU A 295 18.87 -2.73 -6.79
N TYR A 296 19.93 -2.21 -6.16
CA TYR A 296 20.61 -2.87 -5.04
C TYR A 296 20.50 -1.97 -3.81
N MET A 297 19.89 -2.49 -2.75
CA MET A 297 19.70 -1.79 -1.48
C MET A 297 20.25 -2.61 -0.30
N PHE A 298 20.39 -1.98 0.86
CA PHE A 298 20.72 -2.66 2.13
C PHE A 298 21.96 -3.57 2.07
N GLY A 299 23.05 -3.09 1.46
CA GLY A 299 24.31 -3.84 1.41
C GLY A 299 24.37 -4.94 0.34
N GLY A 300 23.57 -4.83 -0.73
CA GLY A 300 23.67 -5.71 -1.91
C GLY A 300 22.44 -6.58 -2.19
N ILE A 301 21.33 -6.32 -1.50
CA ILE A 301 20.06 -7.01 -1.75
C ILE A 301 19.45 -6.46 -3.04
N GLU A 302 19.22 -7.36 -4.00
CA GLU A 302 18.48 -7.05 -5.21
C GLU A 302 17.02 -6.73 -4.89
N VAL A 303 16.53 -5.60 -5.36
CA VAL A 303 15.16 -5.12 -5.15
C VAL A 303 14.58 -4.59 -6.46
N HIS A 304 13.31 -4.84 -6.70
CA HIS A 304 12.64 -4.48 -7.94
C HIS A 304 11.85 -3.18 -7.74
N GLU A 305 12.17 -2.16 -8.50
CA GLU A 305 11.47 -0.88 -8.50
C GLU A 305 10.21 -0.99 -9.37
N TYR A 306 9.06 -0.65 -8.79
CA TYR A 306 7.79 -0.55 -9.49
C TYR A 306 7.31 0.90 -9.48
N VAL A 307 6.79 1.35 -10.61
CA VAL A 307 6.28 2.72 -10.82
C VAL A 307 4.77 2.69 -11.00
N ILE A 308 4.08 3.62 -10.36
CA ILE A 308 2.63 3.79 -10.47
C ILE A 308 2.29 4.44 -11.81
N LYS A 309 1.30 3.89 -12.50
CA LYS A 309 0.62 4.51 -13.64
C LYS A 309 -0.82 4.80 -13.26
N LEU A 310 -1.23 6.04 -13.45
CA LEU A 310 -2.63 6.44 -13.27
C LEU A 310 -3.35 6.22 -14.59
N VAL A 311 -4.53 5.61 -14.54
CA VAL A 311 -5.30 5.28 -15.74
C VAL A 311 -6.76 5.69 -15.58
N ASP A 312 -7.43 5.98 -16.69
CA ASP A 312 -8.88 6.18 -16.71
C ASP A 312 -9.61 4.84 -16.88
N LEU A 313 -10.17 4.34 -15.78
CA LEU A 313 -10.91 3.08 -15.75
C LEU A 313 -12.21 3.10 -16.56
N ASN A 314 -12.72 4.28 -16.93
CA ASN A 314 -13.95 4.40 -17.74
C ASN A 314 -13.68 4.30 -19.25
N GLN A 315 -12.42 4.38 -19.67
CA GLN A 315 -12.02 4.43 -21.08
C GLN A 315 -11.17 3.21 -21.49
N CYS A 316 -11.23 2.13 -20.74
CA CYS A 316 -10.52 0.89 -21.07
C CYS A 316 -11.12 0.21 -22.30
N LYS A 317 -10.27 -0.35 -23.16
CA LYS A 317 -10.74 -1.19 -24.27
C LYS A 317 -11.32 -2.53 -23.78
N ASP A 318 -10.72 -3.06 -22.71
CA ASP A 318 -11.22 -4.21 -21.96
C ASP A 318 -11.31 -3.85 -20.47
N LEU A 319 -12.52 -3.89 -19.91
CA LEU A 319 -12.77 -3.58 -18.50
C LEU A 319 -12.16 -4.61 -17.53
N ASN A 320 -11.76 -5.77 -18.04
CA ASN A 320 -11.08 -6.81 -17.27
C ASN A 320 -9.55 -6.71 -17.35
N ASP A 321 -9.00 -5.78 -18.13
CA ASP A 321 -7.55 -5.54 -18.20
C ASP A 321 -7.23 -4.06 -18.11
N ILE A 322 -6.75 -3.66 -16.93
CA ILE A 322 -6.34 -2.28 -16.63
C ILE A 322 -5.22 -1.77 -17.54
N ASN A 323 -4.44 -2.65 -18.17
CA ASN A 323 -3.39 -2.25 -19.10
C ASN A 323 -3.94 -1.69 -20.42
N THR A 324 -5.23 -1.93 -20.71
CA THR A 324 -5.91 -1.40 -21.89
C THR A 324 -6.50 -0.01 -21.66
N CYS A 325 -6.46 0.49 -20.43
CA CYS A 325 -6.93 1.81 -20.05
C CYS A 325 -5.90 2.88 -20.44
N PRO A 326 -6.33 4.05 -20.94
CA PRO A 326 -5.42 5.14 -21.25
C PRO A 326 -4.80 5.71 -19.98
N GLU A 327 -3.51 6.02 -20.07
CA GLU A 327 -2.76 6.69 -18.99
C GLU A 327 -3.19 8.15 -18.91
N VAL A 328 -3.28 8.66 -17.68
CA VAL A 328 -3.71 10.03 -17.38
C VAL A 328 -2.78 10.65 -16.34
N ASP A 329 -2.60 11.96 -16.39
CA ASP A 329 -1.76 12.66 -15.39
C ASP A 329 -2.54 13.07 -14.14
N LYS A 330 -3.88 12.99 -14.18
CA LYS A 330 -4.77 13.43 -13.11
C LYS A 330 -5.93 12.45 -12.95
N LEU A 331 -6.34 12.23 -11.71
CA LEU A 331 -7.49 11.41 -11.36
C LEU A 331 -8.55 12.26 -10.66
N ASP A 332 -9.78 12.17 -11.13
CA ASP A 332 -10.93 12.65 -10.36
C ASP A 332 -11.27 11.64 -9.26
N ILE A 333 -11.01 12.04 -8.00
CA ILE A 333 -11.29 11.25 -6.80
C ILE A 333 -12.52 11.76 -6.05
N SER A 334 -13.32 12.65 -6.64
CA SER A 334 -14.54 13.20 -6.02
C SER A 334 -15.50 12.10 -5.55
N GLN A 335 -15.63 11.01 -6.32
CA GLN A 335 -16.42 9.82 -5.97
C GLN A 335 -16.00 9.17 -4.64
N SER A 336 -14.72 9.29 -4.25
CA SER A 336 -14.22 8.83 -2.95
C SER A 336 -14.82 9.62 -1.77
N PHE A 337 -15.41 10.77 -2.05
CA PHE A 337 -16.07 11.66 -1.09
C PHE A 337 -17.59 11.77 -1.35
N GLU A 338 -18.10 11.13 -2.42
CA GLU A 338 -19.52 11.12 -2.77
C GLU A 338 -20.26 10.01 -2.01
N PHE A 339 -21.27 10.37 -1.22
CA PHE A 339 -22.31 9.43 -0.77
C PHE A 339 -23.26 9.12 -1.93
N ARG A 340 -22.77 8.59 -3.06
CA ARG A 340 -23.67 7.94 -4.01
C ARG A 340 -23.87 6.51 -3.53
N ARG A 341 -25.12 6.16 -3.18
CA ARG A 341 -25.57 4.79 -3.34
C ARG A 341 -25.19 4.42 -4.77
N VAL A 342 -24.21 3.52 -4.92
CA VAL A 342 -24.07 2.75 -6.16
C VAL A 342 -25.35 1.93 -6.24
N ILE A 343 -26.40 2.53 -6.79
CA ILE A 343 -27.52 1.79 -7.32
C ILE A 343 -26.90 0.94 -8.41
N SER A 344 -27.00 -0.36 -8.20
CA SER A 344 -26.80 -1.38 -9.22
C SER A 344 -27.47 -0.96 -10.52
N THR A 345 -26.67 -0.59 -11.50
CA THR A 345 -27.07 -0.67 -12.90
C THR A 345 -25.93 -1.35 -13.65
N ILE A 346 -25.90 -2.68 -13.48
CA ILE A 346 -25.60 -3.61 -14.57
C ILE A 346 -26.86 -4.46 -14.72
#